data_AF-A0A849I573-F1
#
_entry.id   AF-A0A849I573-F1
#
_cell.length_a   1.000
_cell.length_b   1.000
_cell.length_c   1.000
_cell.angle_alpha   90.00
_cell.angle_beta   90.00
_cell.angle_gamma   90.00
#
_symmetry.space_group_name_H-M   'P 1'
#
loop_
_entity.id
_entity.type
_entity.pdbx_description
1 polymer ?
#
loop_
_entity_poly.entity_id
_entity_poly.type
_entity_poly.pdbx_seq_one_letter_code
_entity_poly.pdbx_strand_id
1 'polypeptide(L)' 'MSDELREIETRVDGVTRPDCLAPIEAAIRSLDPEARVRFDPATGIVHALTRRDTLEIVAALSGAGIEAKAMTL' A
#
# COMPACT_ATOMS: atom_id res chain seq x y z
N MET A 1 15.96 12.39 11.72
CA MET A 1 14.56 11.90 11.77
C MET A 1 13.94 12.34 10.47
N SER A 2 14.05 11.53 9.42
CA SER A 2 13.48 11.86 8.11
C SER A 2 11.98 11.59 8.18
N ASP A 3 11.24 12.61 8.63
CA ASP A 3 9.80 12.72 8.48
C ASP A 3 9.45 13.09 7.02
N GLU A 4 10.11 12.43 6.08
CA GLU A 4 9.97 12.71 4.65
C GLU A 4 8.85 11.83 4.14
N LEU A 5 7.75 12.45 3.70
CA LEU A 5 6.71 11.76 2.95
C LEU A 5 7.35 11.15 1.70
N ARG A 6 7.16 9.84 1.54
CA ARG A 6 7.64 9.07 0.41
C ARG A 6 6.45 8.57 -0.38
N GLU A 7 6.58 8.66 -1.70
CA GLU A 7 5.68 7.98 -2.60
C GLU A 7 6.19 6.57 -2.83
N ILE A 8 5.33 5.60 -2.61
CA ILE A 8 5.63 4.19 -2.87
C ILE A 8 4.62 3.63 -3.85
N GLU A 9 5.11 2.71 -4.68
CA GLU A 9 4.31 1.96 -5.64
C GLU A 9 4.41 0.47 -5.31
N THR A 10 3.27 -0.17 -5.17
CA THR A 10 3.19 -1.61 -4.92
C THR A 10 2.14 -2.22 -5.83
N ARG A 11 2.43 -3.38 -6.40
CA ARG A 11 1.43 -4.14 -7.16
C ARG A 11 0.78 -5.15 -6.23
N VAL A 12 -0.54 -5.22 -6.26
CA VAL A 12 -1.29 -6.29 -5.60
C VAL A 12 -1.70 -7.34 -6.62
N ASP A 13 -1.36 -8.60 -6.37
CA ASP A 13 -1.74 -9.74 -7.21
C ASP A 13 -3.06 -10.35 -6.68
N GLY A 14 -3.94 -10.81 -7.57
CA GLY A 14 -5.20 -11.48 -7.20
C GLY A 14 -6.35 -10.54 -6.79
N VAL A 15 -6.14 -9.22 -6.88
CA VAL A 15 -7.06 -8.20 -6.39
C VAL A 15 -7.58 -7.34 -7.55
N THR A 16 -8.65 -7.80 -8.21
CA THR A 16 -9.33 -7.05 -9.29
C THR A 16 -10.72 -6.56 -8.90
N ARG A 17 -11.07 -6.62 -7.60
CA ARG A 17 -12.38 -6.21 -7.09
C ARG A 17 -12.30 -4.88 -6.33
N PRO A 18 -13.29 -3.98 -6.51
CA PRO A 18 -13.34 -2.68 -5.83
C PRO A 18 -13.34 -2.79 -4.29
N ASP A 19 -13.75 -3.94 -3.75
CA ASP A 19 -13.84 -4.19 -2.31
C ASP A 19 -12.49 -4.29 -1.59
N CYS A 20 -11.38 -4.40 -2.33
CA CYS A 20 -10.07 -4.57 -1.73
C CYS A 20 -9.34 -3.27 -1.40
N LEU A 21 -9.82 -2.11 -1.86
CA LEU A 21 -9.22 -0.83 -1.45
C LEU A 21 -9.37 -0.60 0.06
N ALA A 22 -10.53 -0.89 0.63
CA ALA A 22 -10.79 -0.68 2.05
C ALA A 22 -9.82 -1.42 3.00
N PRO A 23 -9.54 -2.73 2.83
CA PRO A 23 -8.55 -3.42 3.66
C PRO A 23 -7.11 -2.98 3.38
N ILE A 24 -6.75 -2.64 2.13
CA ILE A 24 -5.44 -2.08 1.79
C ILE A 24 -5.22 -0.75 2.52
N GLU A 25 -6.20 0.15 2.43
CA GLU A 25 -6.17 1.46 3.06
C GLU A 25 -6.14 1.35 4.59
N ALA A 26 -6.91 0.42 5.17
CA ALA A 26 -6.90 0.16 6.61
C ALA A 26 -5.54 -0.35 7.10
N ALA A 27 -4.91 -1.29 6.37
CA ALA A 27 -3.59 -1.82 6.71
C ALA A 27 -2.51 -0.73 6.68
N ILE A 28 -2.51 0.10 5.63
CA ILE A 28 -1.55 1.20 5.48
C ILE A 28 -1.79 2.28 6.54
N ARG A 29 -3.05 2.68 6.76
CA ARG A 29 -3.40 3.68 7.79
C ARG A 29 -3.13 3.20 9.22
N SER A 30 -3.10 1.89 9.44
CA SER A 30 -2.69 1.34 10.73
C SER A 30 -1.20 1.59 11.04
N LEU A 31 -0.35 1.75 10.02
CA LEU A 31 1.07 2.08 10.19
C LEU A 31 1.31 3.60 10.17
N ASP A 32 0.54 4.30 9.35
CA ASP A 32 0.62 5.74 9.15
C ASP A 32 -0.79 6.32 8.93
N PRO A 33 -1.44 6.87 9.98
CA PRO A 33 -2.80 7.37 9.88
C PRO A 33 -2.95 8.57 8.92
N GLU A 34 -1.84 9.23 8.55
CA GLU A 34 -1.82 10.32 7.58
C GLU A 34 -1.55 9.85 6.14
N ALA A 35 -1.33 8.54 5.95
CA ALA A 35 -1.03 7.99 4.64
C ALA A 35 -2.19 8.19 3.66
N ARG A 36 -1.85 8.61 2.44
CA ARG A 36 -2.80 8.73 1.33
C ARG A 36 -2.62 7.56 0.38
N VAL A 37 -3.64 6.73 0.28
CA VAL A 37 -3.62 5.53 -0.55
C VAL A 37 -4.51 5.75 -1.78
N ARG A 38 -4.04 5.34 -2.95
CA ARG A 38 -4.80 5.27 -4.19
C ARG A 38 -4.59 3.90 -4.80
N PHE A 39 -5.67 3.26 -5.21
CA PHE A 39 -5.63 1.98 -5.91
C PHE A 39 -6.15 2.17 -7.33
N ASP A 40 -5.37 1.71 -8.30
CA ASP A 40 -5.78 1.58 -9.68
C ASP A 40 -6.22 0.12 -9.95
N PRO A 41 -7.54 -0.15 -9.97
CA PRO A 41 -8.05 -1.49 -10.23
C PRO A 41 -7.82 -1.97 -11.67
N ALA A 42 -7.53 -1.07 -12.62
CA ALA A 42 -7.27 -1.47 -14.01
C ALA A 42 -5.87 -2.09 -14.16
N THR A 43 -4.90 -1.64 -13.36
CA THR A 43 -3.50 -2.09 -13.41
C THR A 43 -3.09 -2.93 -12.20
N GLY A 44 -3.89 -2.94 -11.14
CA GLY A 44 -3.56 -3.59 -9.87
C GLY A 44 -2.49 -2.85 -9.07
N ILE A 45 -2.30 -1.55 -9.34
CA ILE A 45 -1.25 -0.74 -8.72
C ILE A 45 -1.82 0.04 -7.54
N VAL A 46 -1.15 -0.03 -6.40
CA VAL A 46 -1.41 0.78 -5.22
C VAL A 46 -0.30 1.82 -5.10
N HIS A 47 -0.69 3.08 -5.14
CA HIS A 47 0.16 4.22 -4.81
C HIS A 47 -0.14 4.65 -3.38
N ALA A 48 0.89 4.78 -2.56
CA ALA A 48 0.74 5.34 -1.22
C ALA A 48 1.74 6.46 -0.98
N LEU A 49 1.25 7.57 -0.44
CA LEU A 49 2.09 8.63 0.12
C LEU A 49 2.12 8.41 1.63
N THR A 50 3.27 8.03 2.16
CA THR A 50 3.44 7.65 3.58
C THR A 50 4.83 8.01 4.09
N ARG A 51 4.97 8.13 5.40
CA ARG A 51 6.28 8.29 6.07
C ARG A 51 7.00 6.96 6.30
N ARG A 52 6.35 5.83 5.97
CA ARG A 52 6.85 4.46 6.17
C ARG A 52 7.63 3.96 4.97
N ASP A 53 8.53 3.01 5.21
CA ASP A 53 9.28 2.37 4.14
C ASP A 53 8.42 1.37 3.36
N THR A 54 8.73 1.17 2.08
CA THR A 54 8.01 0.23 1.19
C THR A 54 7.92 -1.19 1.78
N LEU A 55 8.99 -1.64 2.46
CA LEU A 55 9.02 -2.95 3.11
C LEU A 55 8.05 -3.05 4.28
N GLU A 56 7.90 -2.00 5.09
CA GLU A 56 6.93 -1.97 6.19
C GLU A 56 5.50 -2.07 5.64
N ILE A 57 5.23 -1.38 4.55
CA ILE A 57 3.92 -1.38 3.90
C ILE A 57 3.59 -2.75 3.30
N VAL A 58 4.53 -3.36 2.56
CA VAL A 58 4.35 -4.72 2.02
C VAL A 58 4.16 -5.75 3.13
N ALA A 59 4.87 -5.61 4.25
CA ALA A 59 4.71 -6.50 5.41
C ALA A 59 3.33 -6.35 6.05
N ALA A 60 2.81 -5.14 6.21
CA ALA A 60 1.45 -4.91 6.73
C ALA A 60 0.37 -5.45 5.79
N LEU A 61 0.53 -5.27 4.48
CA LEU A 61 -0.38 -5.83 3.48
C LEU A 61 -0.36 -7.37 3.53
N SER A 62 0.82 -7.98 3.58
CA SER A 62 0.96 -9.44 3.73
C SER A 62 0.33 -9.94 5.03
N GLY A 63 0.52 -9.21 6.15
CA GLY A 63 -0.11 -9.52 7.44
C GLY A 63 -1.65 -9.44 7.41
N ALA A 64 -2.21 -8.61 6.53
CA ALA A 64 -3.64 -8.52 6.26
C ALA A 64 -4.15 -9.58 5.24
N GLY A 65 -3.27 -10.47 4.77
CA GLY A 65 -3.60 -11.49 3.77
C GLY A 65 -3.65 -10.96 2.33
N ILE A 66 -3.07 -9.78 2.08
CA ILE A 66 -3.00 -9.16 0.75
C ILE A 66 -1.62 -9.42 0.17
N GLU A 67 -1.56 -10.17 -0.95
CA GLU A 67 -0.31 -10.38 -1.66
C GLU A 67 0.10 -9.10 -2.40
N ALA A 68 0.99 -8.33 -1.78
CA ALA A 68 1.59 -7.14 -2.35
C ALA A 68 3.07 -7.39 -2.71
N LYS A 69 3.48 -6.90 -3.87
CA LYS A 69 4.88 -6.87 -4.31
C LYS A 69 5.36 -5.44 -4.37
N ALA A 70 6.47 -5.17 -3.68
CA ALA A 70 7.21 -3.92 -3.84
C ALA A 70 7.63 -3.79 -5.31
N MET A 71 7.29 -2.68 -5.93
CA MET A 71 7.86 -2.32 -7.21
C MET A 71 9.11 -1.48 -6.91
N THR A 72 10.29 -2.03 -7.23
CA THR A 72 11.51 -1.23 -7.30
C THR A 72 11.42 -0.33 -8.52
N LEU A 73 11.28 0.98 -8.29
CA LEU A 73 11.61 2.02 -9.26
C LEU A 73 13.13 2.07 -9.49
#